data_AF-A0A7Z9P1S6-F1
#
_entry.id   AF-A0A7Z9P1S6-F1
#
_cell.length_a   1.000
_cell.length_b   1.000
_cell.length_c   1.000
_cell.angle_alpha   90.00
_cell.angle_beta   90.00
_cell.angle_gamma   90.00
#
_symmetry.space_group_name_H-M   'P 1'
#
loop_
_entity.id
_entity.type
_entity.pdbx_description
1 polymer ?
#
loop_
_entity_poly.entity_id
_entity_poly.type
_entity_poly.pdbx_seq_one_letter_code
_entity_poly.pdbx_strand_id
1 'polypeptide(L)'
;MTAKQGHNGGDSEMPKSAGEIVDRRSGIDRRNLSTPSQSDLDRRRGPGRRRTDFLRAAEEGEMNQEQFMFLVAINAFKEANGRTFPTWTDVLEVVRKLGYRKTLPSELNLNN
;
A
#
# COMPACT_ATOMS: atom_id res chain seq x y z
N MET A 1 -14.57 10.30 -63.09
CA MET A 1 -14.08 8.91 -63.07
C MET A 1 -12.85 8.86 -62.21
N THR A 2 -12.98 8.16 -61.09
CA THR A 2 -12.08 8.11 -59.93
C THR A 2 -11.35 6.78 -59.95
N ALA A 3 -10.05 6.74 -59.62
CA ALA A 3 -9.38 5.61 -58.94
C ALA A 3 -7.92 6.06 -58.68
N LYS A 4 -7.59 6.61 -57.52
CA LYS A 4 -7.53 6.04 -56.16
C LYS A 4 -6.29 5.14 -55.96
N GLN A 5 -5.35 5.73 -55.26
CA GLN A 5 -4.13 5.19 -54.67
C GLN A 5 -4.44 3.97 -53.80
N GLY A 6 -3.78 2.84 -54.06
CA GLY A 6 -3.87 1.63 -53.25
C GLY A 6 -2.64 1.50 -52.36
N HIS A 7 -2.75 1.96 -51.10
CA HIS A 7 -1.83 1.57 -50.03
C HIS A 7 -2.06 0.09 -49.73
N ASN A 8 -1.02 -0.72 -49.87
CA ASN A 8 -1.06 -2.16 -49.65
C ASN A 8 -0.72 -2.47 -48.18
N GLY A 9 -1.63 -3.20 -47.54
CA GLY A 9 -1.33 -4.13 -46.44
C GLY A 9 -0.94 -3.51 -45.09
N GLY A 10 -1.93 -3.24 -44.25
CA GLY A 10 -1.69 -2.94 -42.84
C GLY A 10 -1.02 -4.11 -42.11
N ASP A 11 -0.07 -3.75 -41.24
CA ASP A 11 0.52 -4.61 -40.22
C ASP A 11 -0.57 -5.13 -39.29
N SER A 12 -1.11 -6.29 -39.59
CA SER A 12 -1.93 -7.06 -38.67
C SER A 12 -1.01 -7.94 -37.84
N GLU A 13 -0.52 -7.34 -36.76
CA GLU A 13 0.17 -8.00 -35.67
C GLU A 13 -0.73 -9.12 -35.13
N MET A 14 -0.44 -10.37 -35.53
CA MET A 14 -1.13 -11.55 -35.04
C MET A 14 -0.94 -11.65 -33.52
N PRO A 15 -2.01 -11.73 -32.71
CA PRO A 15 -1.84 -11.98 -31.28
C PRO A 15 -1.26 -13.38 -31.11
N LYS A 16 0.01 -13.47 -30.71
CA LYS A 16 0.65 -14.71 -30.29
C LYS A 16 0.10 -15.16 -28.93
N SER A 17 -1.19 -15.48 -28.90
CA SER A 17 -1.80 -16.31 -27.88
C SER A 17 -1.73 -17.76 -28.35
N ALA A 18 -0.51 -18.24 -28.62
CA ALA A 18 -0.27 -19.67 -28.72
C ALA A 18 -0.29 -20.19 -27.29
N GLY A 19 -1.45 -20.66 -26.83
CA GLY A 19 -1.53 -21.44 -25.60
C GLY A 19 -0.52 -22.56 -25.70
N GLU A 20 0.51 -22.50 -24.86
CA GLU A 20 1.65 -23.40 -24.89
C GLU A 20 1.16 -24.82 -24.55
N ILE A 21 1.01 -25.66 -25.58
CA ILE A 21 0.61 -27.04 -25.42
C ILE A 21 1.85 -27.81 -24.95
N VAL A 22 1.98 -27.94 -23.65
CA VAL A 22 3.07 -28.69 -23.01
C VAL A 22 2.87 -30.19 -23.31
N ASP A 23 3.86 -30.82 -23.95
CA ASP A 23 3.86 -32.25 -24.20
C ASP A 23 3.77 -33.02 -22.88
N ARG A 24 2.78 -33.93 -22.77
CA ARG A 24 2.53 -34.71 -21.55
C ARG A 24 3.66 -35.68 -21.20
N ARG A 25 4.55 -36.00 -22.14
CA ARG A 25 5.72 -36.86 -21.88
C ARG A 25 6.87 -36.14 -21.18
N SER A 26 6.84 -34.81 -21.10
CA SER A 26 7.87 -34.03 -20.42
C SER A 26 7.92 -34.24 -18.90
N GLY A 27 6.87 -34.84 -18.31
CA GLY A 27 6.76 -35.05 -16.85
C GLY A 27 6.59 -33.75 -16.05
N ILE A 28 6.45 -32.60 -16.73
CA ILE A 28 6.33 -31.30 -16.09
C ILE A 28 4.87 -31.09 -15.70
N ASP A 29 4.62 -30.91 -14.40
CA ASP A 29 3.29 -30.57 -13.88
C ASP A 29 2.87 -29.19 -14.41
N ARG A 30 1.71 -29.10 -15.06
CA ARG A 30 1.17 -27.85 -15.62
C ARG A 30 1.00 -26.74 -14.56
N ARG A 31 0.92 -27.08 -13.27
CA ARG A 31 0.94 -26.11 -12.16
C ARG A 31 2.25 -25.33 -12.08
N ASN A 32 3.36 -25.89 -12.57
CA ASN A 32 4.66 -25.21 -12.63
C ASN A 32 4.86 -24.35 -13.88
N LEU A 33 3.97 -24.44 -14.88
CA LEU A 33 4.04 -23.63 -16.11
C LEU A 33 3.10 -22.41 -16.09
N SER A 34 2.34 -22.21 -15.01
CA SER A 34 1.48 -21.05 -14.90
C SER A 34 2.33 -19.81 -14.60
N THR A 35 2.75 -19.10 -15.64
CA THR A 35 3.30 -17.75 -15.50
C THR A 35 2.22 -16.90 -14.82
N PRO A 36 2.47 -16.34 -13.61
CA PRO A 36 1.43 -15.62 -12.89
C PRO A 36 1.03 -14.40 -13.71
N SER A 37 -0.19 -14.42 -14.23
CA SER A 37 -0.77 -13.25 -14.86
C SER A 37 -0.99 -12.18 -13.79
N GLN A 38 -0.65 -10.92 -14.08
CA GLN A 38 -0.83 -9.82 -13.11
C GLN A 38 -2.29 -9.64 -12.65
N SER A 39 -3.26 -10.27 -13.33
CA SER A 39 -4.68 -10.22 -13.01
C SER A 39 -5.16 -11.28 -12.01
N ASP A 40 -4.31 -12.20 -11.55
CA ASP A 40 -4.69 -13.21 -10.55
C ASP A 40 -4.50 -12.77 -9.08
N LEU A 41 -4.04 -11.54 -8.84
CA LEU A 41 -3.88 -11.00 -7.48
C LEU A 41 -5.22 -10.63 -6.82
N ASP A 42 -6.27 -10.36 -7.59
CA ASP A 42 -7.57 -9.93 -7.06
C ASP A 42 -8.49 -11.09 -6.65
N ARG A 43 -8.30 -12.29 -7.21
CA ARG A 43 -9.22 -13.42 -7.01
C ARG A 43 -8.95 -14.24 -5.74
N ARG A 44 -7.83 -13.99 -5.06
CA ARG A 44 -7.42 -14.68 -3.82
C ARG A 44 -7.72 -13.92 -2.54
N ARG A 45 -8.18 -12.66 -2.62
CA ARG A 45 -8.62 -11.91 -1.44
C ARG A 45 -10.06 -12.31 -1.15
N GLY A 46 -10.25 -13.29 -0.25
CA GLY A 46 -11.54 -13.56 0.37
C GLY A 46 -12.14 -12.27 0.96
N PRO A 47 -13.44 -12.24 1.32
CA PRO A 47 -14.17 -11.03 1.70
C PRO A 47 -13.32 -10.13 2.57
N GLY A 48 -12.73 -9.10 1.95
CA GLY A 48 -11.66 -8.33 2.55
C GLY A 48 -12.19 -7.81 3.86
N ARG A 49 -11.55 -8.17 4.99
CA ARG A 49 -11.89 -7.55 6.26
C ARG A 49 -11.71 -6.06 6.05
N ARG A 50 -12.82 -5.32 5.93
CA ARG A 50 -12.79 -3.89 5.67
C ARG A 50 -11.95 -3.30 6.79
N ARG A 51 -10.82 -2.66 6.44
CA ARG A 51 -10.01 -1.91 7.39
C ARG A 51 -10.96 -0.96 8.12
N THR A 52 -10.74 -0.78 9.43
CA THR A 52 -11.51 0.21 10.19
C THR A 52 -11.36 1.57 9.50
N ASP A 53 -12.38 2.41 9.57
CA ASP A 53 -12.36 3.69 8.85
C ASP A 53 -11.18 4.58 9.31
N PHE A 54 -10.72 4.42 10.56
CA PHE A 54 -9.48 5.00 11.07
C PHE A 54 -8.23 4.59 10.29
N LEU A 55 -8.08 3.30 9.98
CA LEU A 55 -6.93 2.78 9.22
C LEU A 55 -6.99 3.20 7.75
N ARG A 56 -8.20 3.32 7.18
CA ARG A 56 -8.40 3.79 5.81
C ARG A 56 -8.06 5.29 5.69
N ALA A 57 -8.58 6.13 6.58
CA ALA A 57 -8.30 7.56 6.60
C ALA A 57 -6.80 7.86 6.73
N ALA A 58 -6.10 7.12 7.60
CA ALA A 58 -4.64 7.25 7.76
C ALA A 58 -3.84 6.88 6.49
N GLU A 59 -4.33 5.93 5.67
CA GLU A 59 -3.69 5.51 4.41
C GLU A 59 -4.05 6.45 3.24
N GLU A 60 -5.25 7.02 3.26
CA GLU A 60 -5.75 7.99 2.28
C GLU A 60 -5.26 9.43 2.55
N GLY A 61 -4.48 9.65 3.61
CA GLY A 61 -3.88 10.94 3.95
C GLY A 61 -4.82 11.90 4.70
N GLU A 62 -6.00 11.43 5.10
CA GLU A 62 -6.89 12.17 5.97
C GLU A 62 -6.37 12.10 7.41
N MET A 63 -5.71 13.18 7.84
CA MET A 63 -5.25 13.32 9.23
C MET A 63 -6.27 14.14 10.03
N ASN A 64 -6.60 13.66 11.24
CA ASN A 64 -7.30 14.50 12.20
C ASN A 64 -6.39 15.68 12.62
N GLN A 65 -6.97 16.82 12.96
CA GLN A 65 -6.25 18.03 13.40
C GLN A 65 -5.23 17.72 14.51
N GLU A 66 -5.59 16.87 15.47
CA GLU A 66 -4.69 16.45 16.55
C GLU A 66 -3.44 15.71 16.04
N GLN A 67 -3.62 14.82 15.06
CA GLN A 67 -2.51 14.05 14.48
C GLN A 67 -1.59 14.97 13.67
N PHE A 68 -2.15 15.92 12.93
CA PHE A 68 -1.38 16.94 12.22
C PHE A 68 -0.57 17.81 13.18
N MET A 69 -1.20 18.34 14.23
CA MET A 69 -0.51 19.12 15.27
C MET A 69 0.59 18.33 15.95
N PHE A 70 0.38 17.04 16.21
CA PHE A 70 1.39 16.15 16.77
C PHE A 70 2.60 16.00 15.84
N LEU A 71 2.40 15.78 14.52
CA LEU A 71 3.50 15.70 13.56
C LEU A 71 4.30 17.00 13.47
N VAL A 72 3.61 18.15 13.41
CA VAL A 72 4.25 19.47 13.38
C VAL A 72 5.09 19.68 14.64
N ALA A 73 4.58 19.32 15.81
CA ALA A 73 5.30 19.45 17.07
C ALA A 73 6.51 18.53 17.16
N ILE A 74 6.41 17.28 16.66
CA ILE A 74 7.55 16.36 16.56
C ILE A 74 8.62 16.91 15.62
N ASN A 75 8.23 17.48 14.48
CA ASN A 75 9.19 18.07 13.55
C ASN A 75 9.92 19.27 14.18
N ALA A 76 9.18 20.18 14.82
CA ALA A 76 9.76 21.31 15.55
C ALA A 76 10.71 20.85 16.67
N PHE A 77 10.36 19.78 17.40
CA PHE A 77 11.24 19.19 18.41
C PHE A 77 12.54 18.66 17.81
N LYS A 78 12.47 17.97 16.66
CA LYS A 78 13.65 17.44 15.96
C LYS A 78 14.59 18.55 15.52
N GLU A 79 14.05 19.62 14.93
CA GLU A 79 14.80 20.77 14.47
C GLU A 79 15.46 21.52 15.64
N ALA A 80 14.72 21.78 16.71
CA ALA A 80 15.23 22.50 17.88
C ALA A 80 16.36 21.74 18.61
N ASN A 81 16.32 20.41 18.62
CA ASN A 81 17.29 19.58 19.34
C ASN A 81 18.36 18.94 18.43
N GLY A 82 18.30 19.16 17.12
CA GLY A 82 19.21 18.54 16.15
C GLY A 82 19.15 17.00 16.15
N ARG A 83 17.97 16.42 16.45
CA ARG A 83 17.79 14.96 16.56
C ARG A 83 16.97 14.42 15.41
N THR A 84 17.46 13.37 14.75
CA THR A 84 16.71 12.68 13.68
C THR A 84 15.59 11.81 14.24
N PHE A 85 15.84 11.15 15.38
CA PHE A 85 14.93 10.21 16.02
C PHE A 85 14.73 10.59 17.50
N PRO A 86 13.53 11.03 17.89
CA PRO A 86 13.21 11.27 19.30
C PRO A 86 13.11 9.93 20.06
N THR A 87 13.51 9.93 21.32
CA THR A 87 13.28 8.81 22.25
C THR A 87 11.82 8.79 22.71
N TRP A 88 11.34 7.69 23.30
CA TRP A 88 9.98 7.63 23.86
C TRP A 88 9.75 8.67 24.97
N THR A 89 10.81 9.03 25.71
CA THR A 89 10.77 10.10 26.71
C THR A 89 10.57 11.46 26.05
N ASP A 90 11.28 11.74 24.95
CA ASP A 90 11.12 12.98 24.17
C ASP A 90 9.70 13.11 23.61
N VAL A 91 9.16 12.00 23.08
CA VAL A 91 7.78 11.96 22.58
C VAL A 91 6.79 12.30 23.69
N LEU A 92 6.97 11.75 24.90
CA LEU A 92 6.12 12.09 26.05
C LEU A 92 6.25 13.58 26.44
N GLU A 93 7.43 14.18 26.31
CA GLU A 93 7.62 15.61 26.56
C GLU A 93 6.86 16.46 25.53
N VAL A 94 6.93 16.13 24.24
CA VAL A 94 6.21 16.83 23.16
C VAL A 94 4.71 16.78 23.40
N VAL A 95 4.16 15.60 23.75
CA VAL A 95 2.73 15.44 24.07
C VAL A 95 2.32 16.32 25.25
N ARG A 96 3.16 16.42 26.29
CA ARG A 96 2.90 17.32 27.43
C ARG A 96 2.96 18.79 27.05
N LYS A 97 3.91 19.21 26.19
CA LYS A 97 4.02 20.60 25.69
C LYS A 97 2.85 21.00 24.80
N LEU A 98 2.24 20.05 24.09
CA LEU A 98 0.99 20.25 23.36
C LEU A 98 -0.23 20.44 24.28
N GLY A 99 -0.08 20.23 25.59
CA GLY A 99 -1.13 20.45 26.59
C GLY A 99 -1.96 19.19 26.91
N TYR A 100 -1.61 18.04 26.34
CA TYR A 100 -2.26 16.78 26.69
C TYR A 100 -1.89 16.36 28.13
N ARG A 101 -2.91 16.00 28.91
CA ARG A 101 -2.78 15.55 30.30
C ARG A 101 -3.56 14.25 30.52
N LYS A 102 -3.01 13.38 31.36
CA LYS A 102 -3.70 12.15 31.78
C LYS A 102 -4.82 12.52 32.76
N THR A 103 -6.08 12.38 32.33
CA THR A 103 -7.27 12.71 33.14
C THR A 103 -7.89 11.50 33.83
N LEU A 104 -7.58 10.29 33.37
CA LEU A 104 -8.13 9.03 33.87
C LEU A 104 -7.03 8.10 34.37
N PRO A 105 -7.32 7.19 35.32
CA PRO A 105 -6.38 6.15 35.72
C PRO A 105 -6.00 5.24 34.53
N SER A 106 -4.86 4.56 34.66
CA SER A 106 -4.46 3.59 33.63
C SER A 106 -5.42 2.40 33.65
N GLU A 107 -6.01 2.06 32.50
CA GLU A 107 -6.75 0.80 32.32
C GLU A 107 -5.85 -0.36 31.88
N LEU A 108 -4.57 -0.08 31.65
CA LEU A 108 -3.58 -1.06 31.21
C LEU A 108 -3.21 -1.98 32.38
N ASN A 109 -3.74 -3.20 32.37
CA ASN A 109 -3.32 -4.28 33.27
C ASN A 109 -2.08 -4.95 32.69
N LEU A 110 -0.90 -4.42 33.04
CA LEU A 110 0.38 -5.05 32.72
C LEU A 110 0.72 -6.01 33.86
N ASN A 111 0.54 -7.30 33.64
CA ASN A 111 1.03 -8.34 34.56
C ASN A 111 2.54 -8.49 34.32
N ASN A 112 3.32 -8.50 35.41
CA ASN A 112 4.78 -8.73 35.37
C ASN A 112 5.12 -10.15 34.92
#